data_AF-A0A381N394-F1
#
_entry.id   AF-A0A381N394-F1
#
_cell.length_a   1.000
_cell.length_b   1.000
_cell.length_c   1.000
_cell.angle_alpha   90.00
_cell.angle_beta   90.00
_cell.angle_gamma   90.00
#
_symmetry.space_group_name_H-M   'P 1'
#
loop_
_entity.id
_entity.type
_entity.pdbx_description
1 polymer ?
#
loop_
_entity_poly.entity_id
_entity_poly.type
_entity_poly.pdbx_seq_one_letter_code
_entity_poly.pdbx_strand_id
1 'polypeptide(L)'
;MKRILEIFIFSLATLSADSLDTDVNHVIVDHKGNTIIAIIDSIDLDRVYYKSKNNSKTSTMDIDKVYFIYNDYDRIYHYDWSYYENLRRITNRTGKIITLDNDSISFNNIEFSANRIFPEILVHGTNDTSFYMPALDVYKIQTDYSIMHYAAERGFWYSFSSFILSAALETRQKWDKSRRFSPQVWDQYNDLLPAINFLNRKPTGVTYASVSYIIPLSVIGSMVWDIYKDKRSFYFHPLEKDTQYPRTMYVFSPKHIVESFIQKTLVRVERSKIGKYIFSSIRKKFN
;
A
#
# COMPACT_ATOMS: atom_id res chain seq x y z
N MET A 1 49.28 -18.17 44.36
CA MET A 1 49.25 -18.58 42.93
C MET A 1 47.83 -18.78 42.38
N LYS A 2 46.90 -19.46 43.08
CA LYS A 2 45.51 -19.67 42.60
C LYS A 2 44.74 -18.37 42.25
N ARG A 3 44.78 -17.33 43.10
CA ARG A 3 44.08 -16.05 42.84
C ARG A 3 44.58 -15.28 41.62
N ILE A 4 45.88 -15.36 41.31
CA ILE A 4 46.45 -14.67 40.14
C ILE A 4 46.04 -15.41 38.86
N LEU A 5 45.98 -16.74 38.90
CA LEU A 5 45.48 -17.55 37.80
C LEU A 5 43.99 -17.29 37.52
N GLU A 6 43.17 -17.17 38.56
CA GLU A 6 41.75 -16.82 38.44
C GLU A 6 41.54 -15.44 37.80
N ILE A 7 42.30 -14.43 38.24
CA ILE A 7 42.25 -13.09 37.66
C ILE A 7 42.73 -13.13 36.19
N PHE A 8 43.78 -13.88 35.90
CA PHE A 8 44.32 -14.02 34.55
C PHE A 8 43.33 -14.70 33.60
N ILE A 9 42.68 -15.78 34.04
CA ILE A 9 41.62 -16.49 33.30
C ILE A 9 40.42 -15.57 33.08
N PHE A 10 40.02 -14.80 34.11
CA PHE A 10 38.90 -13.86 33.99
C PHE A 10 39.21 -12.74 32.98
N SER A 11 40.41 -12.16 33.05
CA SER A 11 40.84 -11.14 32.08
C SER A 11 40.97 -11.68 30.66
N LEU A 12 41.45 -12.92 30.51
CA LEU A 12 41.56 -13.56 29.21
C LEU A 12 40.17 -13.83 28.61
N ALA A 13 39.22 -14.30 29.43
CA ALA A 13 37.83 -14.51 29.03
C ALA A 13 37.09 -13.22 28.64
N THR A 14 37.40 -12.09 29.28
CA THR A 14 36.84 -10.78 28.87
C THR A 14 37.50 -10.22 27.61
N LEU A 15 38.74 -10.60 27.31
CA LEU A 15 39.48 -10.19 26.11
C LEU A 15 39.13 -11.07 24.89
N SER A 16 38.74 -12.32 25.11
CA SER A 16 38.25 -13.24 24.07
C SER A 16 36.72 -13.32 23.99
N ALA A 17 36.02 -12.41 24.65
CA ALA A 17 34.64 -12.11 24.30
C ALA A 17 34.64 -11.41 22.94
N ASP A 18 34.75 -12.20 21.87
CA ASP A 18 34.29 -11.76 20.56
C ASP A 18 32.88 -11.21 20.78
N SER A 19 32.66 -9.96 20.39
CA SER A 19 31.30 -9.45 20.24
C SER A 19 30.68 -10.31 19.15
N LEU A 20 30.05 -11.42 19.56
CA LEU A 20 29.11 -12.13 18.71
C LEU A 20 28.22 -11.04 18.15
N ASP A 21 28.30 -10.85 16.84
CA ASP A 21 27.50 -9.92 16.07
C ASP A 21 26.04 -10.43 16.16
N THR A 22 25.44 -10.24 17.32
CA THR A 22 24.05 -10.60 17.64
C THR A 22 23.08 -9.60 17.02
N ASP A 23 23.58 -8.69 16.19
CA ASP A 23 22.78 -7.68 15.55
C ASP A 23 21.81 -8.35 14.58
N VAL A 24 20.53 -8.19 14.91
CA VAL A 24 19.43 -8.75 14.13
C VAL A 24 19.35 -8.01 12.80
N ASN A 25 19.47 -8.73 11.68
CA ASN A 25 19.25 -8.08 10.39
C ASN A 25 17.76 -7.79 10.23
N HIS A 26 17.49 -6.61 9.69
CA HIS A 26 16.18 -6.18 9.27
C HIS A 26 16.16 -6.07 7.75
N VAL A 27 15.00 -6.34 7.16
CA VAL A 27 14.76 -6.13 5.74
C VAL A 27 13.69 -5.06 5.60
N ILE A 28 14.07 -3.98 4.91
CA ILE A 28 13.17 -2.89 4.56
C ILE A 28 12.74 -3.13 3.11
N VAL A 29 11.42 -3.18 2.89
CA VAL A 29 10.87 -3.34 1.54
C VAL A 29 10.20 -2.03 1.12
N ASP A 30 10.61 -1.46 -0.02
CA ASP A 30 9.98 -0.27 -0.64
C ASP A 30 8.69 -0.69 -1.37
N HIS A 31 7.75 0.23 -1.57
CA HIS A 31 6.62 0.08 -2.48
C HIS A 31 6.99 -0.38 -3.90
N LYS A 32 8.18 -0.03 -4.38
CA LYS A 32 8.69 -0.51 -5.69
C LYS A 32 9.15 -1.97 -5.66
N GLY A 33 9.14 -2.61 -4.50
CA GLY A 33 9.62 -3.96 -4.29
C GLY A 33 11.12 -4.07 -4.06
N ASN A 34 11.84 -2.95 -3.92
CA ASN A 34 13.27 -2.98 -3.59
C ASN A 34 13.44 -3.44 -2.15
N THR A 35 14.43 -4.29 -1.91
CA THR A 35 14.75 -4.79 -0.58
C THR A 35 16.09 -4.21 -0.13
N ILE A 36 16.18 -3.82 1.14
CA ILE A 36 17.42 -3.33 1.76
C ILE A 36 17.63 -4.10 3.04
N ILE A 37 18.73 -4.86 3.09
CA ILE A 37 19.19 -5.53 4.32
C ILE A 37 19.99 -4.52 5.15
N ALA A 38 19.53 -4.26 6.36
CA ALA A 38 20.09 -3.25 7.24
C ALA A 38 19.86 -3.57 8.72
N ILE A 39 20.63 -2.91 9.58
CA ILE A 39 20.36 -2.84 11.02
C ILE A 39 19.58 -1.55 11.26
N ILE A 40 18.35 -1.67 11.77
CA ILE A 40 17.50 -0.52 12.08
C ILE A 40 17.86 -0.01 13.47
N ASP A 41 18.19 1.27 13.54
CA ASP A 41 18.52 1.97 14.80
C ASP A 41 17.22 2.47 15.45
N SER A 42 16.39 3.18 14.68
CA SER A 42 15.10 3.68 15.16
C SER A 42 14.09 3.94 14.03
N ILE A 43 12.81 3.92 14.38
CA ILE A 43 11.69 4.27 13.51
C ILE A 43 10.91 5.41 14.18
N ASP A 44 10.90 6.58 13.55
CA ASP A 44 10.07 7.74 13.92
C ASP A 44 8.81 7.76 13.05
N LEU A 45 7.88 8.68 13.34
CA LEU A 45 6.63 8.86 12.59
C LEU A 45 6.83 9.17 11.10
N ASP A 46 7.94 9.81 10.74
CA ASP A 46 8.20 10.24 9.36
C ASP A 46 9.37 9.49 8.70
N ARG A 47 10.25 8.86 9.50
CA ARG A 47 11.55 8.38 9.03
C ARG A 47 12.01 7.10 9.69
N VAL A 48 12.72 6.28 8.92
CA VAL A 48 13.44 5.09 9.36
C VAL A 48 14.93 5.38 9.31
N TYR A 49 15.63 5.20 10.43
CA TYR A 49 17.07 5.34 10.56
C TYR A 49 17.71 3.95 10.57
N TYR A 50 18.61 3.69 9.62
CA TYR A 50 19.20 2.37 9.43
C TYR A 50 20.66 2.44 8.99
N LYS A 51 21.41 1.38 9.25
CA LYS A 51 22.76 1.17 8.74
C LYS A 51 22.73 -0.03 7.79
N SER A 52 23.05 0.21 6.52
CA SER A 52 23.11 -0.89 5.56
C SER A 52 24.30 -1.78 5.88
N LYS A 53 24.16 -3.10 5.70
CA LYS A 53 25.25 -4.05 5.97
C LYS A 53 26.52 -3.74 5.15
N ASN A 54 26.35 -3.17 3.96
CA ASN A 54 27.45 -2.84 3.05
C ASN A 54 28.06 -1.44 3.31
N ASN A 55 27.45 -0.62 4.18
CA ASN A 55 27.89 0.75 4.42
C ASN A 55 27.70 1.15 5.88
N SER A 56 28.80 1.43 6.57
CA SER A 56 28.81 1.82 7.99
C SER A 56 28.16 3.17 8.28
N LYS A 57 27.79 3.95 7.25
CA LYS A 57 27.09 5.23 7.41
C LYS A 57 25.61 5.04 7.70
N THR A 58 25.14 5.70 8.75
CA THR A 58 23.71 5.84 9.05
C THR A 58 23.01 6.53 7.88
N SER A 59 22.00 5.85 7.34
CA SER A 59 21.14 6.29 6.26
C SER A 59 19.72 6.50 6.78
N THR A 60 18.95 7.30 6.05
CA THR A 60 17.57 7.62 6.43
C THR A 60 16.64 7.46 5.25
N MET A 61 15.47 6.87 5.48
CA MET A 61 14.40 6.75 4.49
C MET A 61 13.10 7.32 5.05
N ASP A 62 12.32 8.00 4.21
CA ASP A 62 10.96 8.43 4.59
C ASP A 62 10.08 7.20 4.75
N ILE A 63 9.31 7.14 5.85
CA ILE A 63 8.47 5.98 6.16
C ILE A 63 7.40 5.73 5.09
N ASP A 64 6.94 6.80 4.42
CA ASP A 64 5.96 6.74 3.33
C ASP A 64 6.43 6.01 2.07
N LYS A 65 7.73 5.68 1.99
CA LYS A 65 8.30 4.91 0.89
C LYS A 65 8.41 3.43 1.26
N VAL A 66 8.31 3.11 2.54
CA VAL A 66 8.47 1.77 3.07
C VAL A 66 7.12 1.06 2.99
N TYR A 67 7.09 -0.09 2.35
CA TYR A 67 5.91 -0.95 2.24
C TYR A 67 5.70 -1.78 3.52
N PHE A 68 6.74 -2.43 4.01
CA PHE A 68 6.77 -3.08 5.32
C PHE A 68 8.22 -3.36 5.75
N ILE A 69 8.42 -3.67 7.05
CA ILE A 69 9.73 -3.97 7.64
C ILE A 69 9.62 -5.22 8.49
N TYR A 70 10.51 -6.20 8.25
CA TYR A 70 10.61 -7.40 9.07
C TYR A 70 12.07 -7.70 9.45
N ASN A 71 12.29 -8.68 10.33
CA ASN A 71 13.61 -9.11 10.74
C ASN A 71 13.85 -10.61 10.49
N ASP A 72 15.07 -11.07 10.76
CA ASP A 72 15.46 -12.49 10.65
C ASP A 72 14.70 -13.45 11.60
N TYR A 73 13.93 -12.93 12.56
CA TYR A 73 13.10 -13.72 13.49
C TYR A 73 11.61 -13.66 13.14
N ASP A 74 11.29 -13.32 11.89
CA ASP A 74 9.93 -13.22 11.37
C ASP A 74 9.02 -12.21 12.08
N ARG A 75 9.61 -11.20 12.73
CA ARG A 75 8.87 -10.14 13.39
C ARG A 75 8.69 -8.95 12.46
N ILE A 76 7.47 -8.45 12.39
CA ILE A 76 7.13 -7.28 11.57
C ILE A 76 7.04 -6.03 12.44
N TYR A 77 7.82 -5.01 12.07
CA TYR A 77 7.91 -3.76 12.83
C TYR A 77 6.98 -2.68 12.28
N HIS A 78 6.79 -2.67 10.95
CA HIS A 78 6.04 -1.63 10.26
C HIS A 78 5.24 -2.21 9.08
N TYR A 79 4.04 -1.66 8.89
CA TYR A 79 3.18 -1.90 7.74
C TYR A 79 2.71 -0.56 7.19
N ASP A 80 2.79 -0.37 5.89
CA ASP A 80 2.16 0.75 5.22
C ASP A 80 0.65 0.51 5.02
N TRP A 81 -0.09 1.60 4.81
CA TRP A 81 -1.49 1.55 4.38
C TRP A 81 -1.69 0.70 3.12
N SER A 82 -0.80 0.79 2.13
CA SER A 82 -0.87 -0.02 0.91
C SER A 82 -0.77 -1.50 1.22
N TYR A 83 0.00 -1.89 2.25
CA TYR A 83 0.12 -3.28 2.66
C TYR A 83 -1.20 -3.80 3.22
N TYR A 84 -1.80 -3.07 4.15
CA TYR A 84 -3.12 -3.41 4.70
C TYR A 84 -4.21 -3.44 3.64
N GLU A 85 -4.19 -2.50 2.72
CA GLU A 85 -5.15 -2.45 1.62
C GLU A 85 -4.99 -3.66 0.70
N ASN A 86 -3.75 -4.08 0.41
CA ASN A 86 -3.49 -5.30 -0.34
C ASN A 86 -3.98 -6.55 0.42
N LEU A 87 -3.72 -6.66 1.73
CA LEU A 87 -4.27 -7.74 2.55
C LEU A 87 -5.80 -7.81 2.45
N ARG A 88 -6.47 -6.67 2.62
CA ARG A 88 -7.94 -6.56 2.51
C ARG A 88 -8.46 -6.98 1.13
N ARG A 89 -7.70 -6.71 0.08
CA ARG A 89 -8.02 -7.12 -1.29
C ARG A 89 -7.80 -8.60 -1.54
N ILE A 90 -7.09 -9.30 -0.66
CA ILE A 90 -6.85 -10.74 -0.75
C ILE A 90 -7.88 -11.49 0.10
N THR A 91 -8.22 -10.98 1.28
CA THR A 91 -9.18 -11.60 2.20
C THR A 91 -10.53 -11.87 1.51
N ASN A 92 -11.16 -12.99 1.85
CA ASN A 92 -12.44 -13.44 1.28
C ASN A 92 -12.40 -13.67 -0.24
N ARG A 93 -11.24 -14.06 -0.77
CA ARG A 93 -11.08 -14.48 -2.17
C ARG A 93 -10.40 -15.83 -2.25
N THR A 94 -10.66 -16.49 -3.38
CA THR A 94 -10.03 -17.72 -3.80
C THR A 94 -8.72 -17.41 -4.54
N GLY A 95 -7.80 -18.37 -4.53
CA GLY A 95 -6.54 -18.23 -5.26
C GLY A 95 -5.54 -19.32 -4.93
N LYS A 96 -4.27 -19.00 -5.14
CA LYS A 96 -3.13 -19.86 -4.79
C LYS A 96 -2.03 -19.08 -4.08
N ILE A 97 -1.46 -19.70 -3.06
CA ILE A 97 -0.26 -19.25 -2.36
C ILE A 97 0.93 -19.93 -3.03
N ILE A 98 2.01 -19.19 -3.21
CA ILE A 98 3.29 -19.73 -3.62
C ILE A 98 4.27 -19.46 -2.48
N THR A 99 4.84 -20.54 -1.94
CA THR A 99 5.78 -20.49 -0.81
C THR A 99 7.19 -20.11 -1.28
N LEU A 100 8.10 -19.90 -0.33
CA LEU A 100 9.52 -19.69 -0.63
C LEU A 100 10.18 -20.89 -1.30
N ASP A 101 9.74 -22.10 -0.95
CA ASP A 101 10.18 -23.35 -1.58
C ASP A 101 9.58 -23.57 -2.98
N ASN A 102 8.83 -22.58 -3.50
CA ASN A 102 8.15 -22.60 -4.78
C ASN A 102 7.03 -23.67 -4.88
N ASP A 103 6.49 -24.10 -3.73
CA ASP A 103 5.29 -24.93 -3.68
C ASP A 103 4.04 -24.09 -3.88
N SER A 104 3.04 -24.64 -4.57
CA SER A 104 1.76 -23.98 -4.81
C SER A 104 0.64 -24.61 -3.99
N ILE A 105 -0.03 -23.80 -3.18
CA ILE A 105 -1.16 -24.22 -2.33
C ILE A 105 -2.41 -23.47 -2.78
N SER A 106 -3.41 -24.19 -3.27
CA SER A 106 -4.72 -23.61 -3.62
C SER A 106 -5.57 -23.38 -2.36
N PHE A 107 -6.28 -22.26 -2.31
CA PHE A 107 -7.14 -21.89 -1.19
C PHE A 107 -8.49 -21.33 -1.64
N ASN A 108 -9.52 -21.60 -0.83
CA ASN A 108 -10.86 -21.05 -0.98
C ASN A 108 -10.99 -19.68 -0.32
N ASN A 109 -10.37 -19.52 0.86
CA ASN A 109 -10.34 -18.27 1.60
C ASN A 109 -9.02 -18.17 2.39
N ILE A 110 -8.65 -16.95 2.76
CA ILE A 110 -7.45 -16.65 3.54
C ILE A 110 -7.71 -15.48 4.49
N GLU A 111 -7.23 -15.63 5.73
CA GLU A 111 -7.34 -14.62 6.77
C GLU A 111 -5.96 -14.33 7.34
N PHE A 112 -5.70 -13.04 7.61
CA PHE A 112 -4.41 -12.59 8.12
C PHE A 112 -4.52 -12.26 9.61
N SER A 113 -3.63 -12.83 10.42
CA SER A 113 -3.53 -12.46 11.82
C SER A 113 -2.99 -11.04 11.97
N ALA A 114 -3.53 -10.30 12.94
CA ALA A 114 -3.01 -8.98 13.32
C ALA A 114 -1.71 -9.06 14.14
N ASN A 115 -1.27 -10.28 14.51
CA ASN A 115 -0.06 -10.46 15.29
C ASN A 115 1.18 -10.05 14.48
N ARG A 116 2.04 -9.24 15.10
CA ARG A 116 3.31 -8.76 14.51
C ARG A 116 4.52 -9.56 14.95
N ILE A 117 4.44 -10.28 16.07
CA ILE A 117 5.55 -11.04 16.63
C ILE A 117 5.69 -12.38 15.89
N PHE A 118 4.56 -13.01 15.59
CA PHE A 118 4.46 -14.20 14.76
C PHE A 118 3.29 -13.98 13.80
N PRO A 119 3.52 -13.33 12.66
CA PRO A 119 2.47 -13.08 11.68
C PRO A 119 2.09 -14.40 11.03
N GLU A 120 0.87 -14.84 11.29
CA GLU A 120 0.33 -16.09 10.74
C GLU A 120 -0.83 -15.79 9.80
N ILE A 121 -1.02 -16.71 8.85
CA ILE A 121 -2.10 -16.70 7.89
C ILE A 121 -2.91 -17.96 8.10
N LEU A 122 -4.22 -17.80 8.29
CA LEU A 122 -5.16 -18.90 8.28
C LEU A 122 -5.59 -19.16 6.83
N VAL A 123 -5.26 -20.34 6.32
CA VAL A 123 -5.58 -20.76 4.96
C VAL A 123 -6.71 -21.77 5.01
N HIS A 124 -7.82 -21.45 4.33
CA HIS A 124 -8.91 -22.39 4.10
C HIS A 124 -8.66 -23.10 2.77
N GLY A 125 -8.25 -24.36 2.84
CA GLY A 125 -7.98 -25.20 1.67
C GLY A 125 -9.25 -25.54 0.89
N THR A 126 -9.05 -26.13 -0.29
CA THR A 126 -10.16 -26.54 -1.18
C THR A 126 -10.96 -27.72 -0.66
N ASN A 127 -10.39 -28.49 0.28
CA ASN A 127 -10.96 -29.74 0.82
C ASN A 127 -11.63 -29.52 2.19
N ASP A 128 -12.10 -28.30 2.46
CA ASP A 128 -12.66 -27.85 3.76
C ASP A 128 -11.72 -27.99 4.97
N THR A 129 -10.44 -28.28 4.72
CA THR A 129 -9.39 -28.23 5.74
C THR A 129 -8.89 -26.82 5.91
N SER A 130 -8.57 -26.43 7.15
CA SER A 130 -7.96 -25.13 7.44
C SER A 130 -6.67 -25.35 8.21
N PHE A 131 -5.64 -24.57 7.89
CA PHE A 131 -4.35 -24.65 8.56
C PHE A 131 -3.71 -23.27 8.69
N TYR A 132 -2.85 -23.12 9.68
CA TYR A 132 -2.05 -21.92 9.87
C TYR A 132 -0.70 -22.07 9.19
N MET A 133 -0.21 -21.00 8.58
CA MET A 133 1.15 -20.91 8.08
C MET A 133 1.78 -19.56 8.41
N PRO A 134 3.11 -19.48 8.59
CA PRO A 134 3.78 -18.19 8.76
C PRO A 134 3.61 -17.30 7.53
N ALA A 135 3.32 -16.02 7.75
CA ALA A 135 3.10 -15.07 6.65
C ALA A 135 4.37 -14.79 5.84
N LEU A 136 5.54 -14.92 6.48
CA LEU A 136 6.85 -14.65 5.86
C LEU A 136 7.40 -15.85 5.07
N ASP A 137 6.82 -17.04 5.23
CA ASP A 137 7.08 -18.20 4.37
C ASP A 137 6.37 -18.12 3.01
N VAL A 138 5.55 -17.08 2.82
CA VAL A 138 4.83 -16.83 1.57
C VAL A 138 5.67 -15.95 0.67
N TYR A 139 6.02 -16.46 -0.51
CA TYR A 139 6.61 -15.65 -1.59
C TYR A 139 5.56 -14.69 -2.16
N LYS A 140 4.47 -15.26 -2.69
CA LYS A 140 3.36 -14.49 -3.25
C LYS A 140 2.01 -15.17 -3.11
N ILE A 141 0.96 -14.37 -3.05
CA ILE A 141 -0.43 -14.82 -3.11
C ILE A 141 -1.02 -14.35 -4.42
N GLN A 142 -1.49 -15.28 -5.23
CA GLN A 142 -2.13 -15.01 -6.51
C GLN A 142 -3.63 -15.27 -6.38
N THR A 143 -4.42 -14.19 -6.35
CA THR A 143 -5.88 -14.30 -6.30
C THR A 143 -6.45 -14.66 -7.67
N ASP A 144 -7.69 -15.13 -7.67
CA ASP A 144 -8.47 -15.25 -8.89
C ASP A 144 -8.84 -13.87 -9.47
N TYR A 145 -9.46 -13.89 -10.65
CA TYR A 145 -9.93 -12.69 -11.34
C TYR A 145 -11.07 -11.96 -10.61
N SER A 146 -11.57 -12.47 -9.48
CA SER A 146 -12.52 -11.77 -8.61
C SER A 146 -11.99 -10.41 -8.12
N ILE A 147 -10.67 -10.23 -8.05
CA ILE A 147 -10.04 -8.94 -7.74
C ILE A 147 -10.32 -7.86 -8.79
N MET A 148 -10.72 -8.23 -10.01
CA MET A 148 -11.00 -7.29 -11.10
C MET A 148 -12.18 -6.37 -10.80
N HIS A 149 -13.02 -6.67 -9.81
CA HIS A 149 -14.03 -5.75 -9.33
C HIS A 149 -13.44 -4.37 -8.96
N TYR A 150 -12.27 -4.32 -8.32
CA TYR A 150 -11.58 -3.05 -8.03
C TYR A 150 -11.11 -2.33 -9.28
N ALA A 151 -10.69 -3.07 -10.31
CA ALA A 151 -10.33 -2.50 -11.59
C ALA A 151 -11.55 -1.87 -12.25
N ALA A 152 -12.68 -2.56 -12.23
CA ALA A 152 -13.95 -2.07 -12.76
C ALA A 152 -14.44 -0.82 -12.02
N GLU A 153 -14.43 -0.85 -10.68
CA GLU A 153 -14.79 0.30 -9.85
C GLU A 153 -13.89 1.51 -10.14
N ARG A 154 -12.57 1.29 -10.26
CA ARG A 154 -11.61 2.34 -10.61
C ARG A 154 -11.86 2.90 -12.01
N GLY A 155 -12.16 2.05 -12.99
CA GLY A 155 -12.48 2.47 -14.37
C GLY A 155 -13.77 3.30 -14.42
N PHE A 156 -14.77 2.92 -13.62
CA PHE A 156 -15.98 3.71 -13.42
C PHE A 156 -15.65 5.08 -12.83
N TRP A 157 -14.91 5.14 -11.72
CA TRP A 157 -14.58 6.41 -11.08
C TRP A 157 -13.70 7.33 -11.95
N TYR A 158 -12.80 6.78 -12.76
CA TYR A 158 -12.00 7.56 -13.70
C TYR A 158 -12.86 8.24 -14.75
N SER A 159 -13.75 7.48 -15.40
CA SER A 159 -14.66 8.02 -16.41
C SER A 159 -15.67 8.99 -15.80
N PHE A 160 -16.24 8.65 -14.65
CA PHE A 160 -17.18 9.51 -13.91
C PHE A 160 -16.53 10.82 -13.47
N SER A 161 -15.34 10.77 -12.86
CA SER A 161 -14.62 11.97 -12.42
C SER A 161 -14.21 12.84 -13.60
N SER A 162 -13.75 12.23 -14.71
CA SER A 162 -13.45 12.94 -15.94
C SER A 162 -14.69 13.66 -16.49
N PHE A 163 -15.86 13.02 -16.44
CA PHE A 163 -17.12 13.60 -16.86
C PHE A 163 -17.54 14.80 -15.99
N ILE A 164 -17.46 14.67 -14.67
CA ILE A 164 -17.75 15.78 -13.75
C ILE A 164 -16.76 16.94 -13.95
N LEU A 165 -15.48 16.64 -14.18
CA LEU A 165 -14.46 17.66 -14.42
C LEU A 165 -14.69 18.37 -15.76
N SER A 166 -14.94 17.63 -16.84
CA SER A 166 -15.27 18.24 -18.14
C SER A 166 -16.52 19.09 -18.03
N ALA A 167 -17.50 18.62 -17.25
CA ALA A 167 -18.72 19.37 -17.01
C ALA A 167 -18.46 20.69 -16.31
N ALA A 168 -17.71 20.66 -15.21
CA ALA A 168 -17.36 21.85 -14.46
C ALA A 168 -16.54 22.86 -15.30
N LEU A 169 -15.61 22.38 -16.13
CA LEU A 169 -14.82 23.24 -17.03
C LEU A 169 -15.69 23.90 -18.09
N GLU A 170 -16.59 23.15 -18.71
CA GLU A 170 -17.47 23.68 -19.74
C GLU A 170 -18.49 24.68 -19.16
N THR A 171 -19.09 24.36 -18.00
CA THR A 171 -19.96 25.29 -17.26
C THR A 171 -19.22 26.58 -16.92
N ARG A 172 -17.95 26.50 -16.51
CA ARG A 172 -17.13 27.69 -16.24
C ARG A 172 -16.86 28.50 -17.51
N GLN A 173 -16.64 27.83 -18.65
CA GLN A 173 -16.33 28.49 -19.92
C GLN A 173 -17.57 29.16 -20.55
N LYS A 174 -18.73 28.52 -20.49
CA LYS A 174 -20.01 29.05 -21.04
C LYS A 174 -20.82 29.84 -20.00
N TRP A 175 -20.21 30.19 -18.87
CA TRP A 175 -20.90 30.85 -17.76
C TRP A 175 -21.45 32.23 -18.16
N ASP A 176 -22.77 32.39 -18.08
CA ASP A 176 -23.46 33.67 -18.30
C ASP A 176 -23.80 34.32 -16.95
N LYS A 177 -23.18 35.47 -16.68
CA LYS A 177 -23.38 36.25 -15.45
C LYS A 177 -24.81 36.76 -15.27
N SER A 178 -25.61 36.81 -16.33
CA SER A 178 -26.98 37.33 -16.33
C SER A 178 -28.05 36.26 -16.02
N ARG A 179 -27.69 34.98 -16.04
CA ARG A 179 -28.61 33.86 -15.85
C ARG A 179 -28.48 33.25 -14.44
N ARG A 180 -29.53 32.57 -13.97
CA ARG A 180 -29.53 31.88 -12.66
C ARG A 180 -28.59 30.66 -12.70
N PHE A 181 -27.99 30.32 -11.55
CA PHE A 181 -27.00 29.25 -11.40
C PHE A 181 -27.53 27.87 -11.79
N SER A 182 -28.69 27.47 -11.24
CA SER A 182 -29.23 26.11 -11.40
C SER A 182 -29.53 25.73 -12.87
N PRO A 183 -30.27 26.55 -13.67
CA PRO A 183 -30.56 26.20 -15.07
C PRO A 183 -29.31 26.04 -15.95
N GLN A 184 -28.29 26.90 -15.76
CA GLN A 184 -27.06 26.84 -16.56
C GLN A 184 -26.26 25.56 -16.34
N VAL A 185 -26.28 25.02 -15.12
CA VAL A 185 -25.63 23.74 -14.82
C VAL A 185 -26.38 22.59 -15.52
N TRP A 186 -27.71 22.56 -15.44
CA TRP A 186 -28.54 21.51 -16.04
C TRP A 186 -28.51 21.51 -17.58
N ASP A 187 -28.55 22.67 -18.22
CA ASP A 187 -28.42 22.80 -19.67
C ASP A 187 -27.07 22.24 -20.16
N GLN A 188 -26.00 22.49 -19.40
CA GLN A 188 -24.68 21.97 -19.75
C GLN A 188 -24.61 20.45 -19.63
N TYR A 189 -25.15 19.84 -18.56
CA TYR A 189 -25.13 18.38 -18.40
C TYR A 189 -25.86 17.66 -19.55
N ASN A 190 -26.87 18.29 -20.15
CA ASN A 190 -27.54 17.78 -21.34
C ASN A 190 -26.69 17.94 -22.62
N ASP A 191 -25.91 19.02 -22.74
CA ASP A 191 -25.01 19.32 -23.87
C ASP A 191 -23.68 18.53 -23.84
N LEU A 192 -23.15 18.25 -22.63
CA LEU A 192 -21.91 17.49 -22.33
C LEU A 192 -22.00 15.99 -22.61
N LEU A 193 -23.09 15.57 -23.23
CA LEU A 193 -23.26 14.26 -23.83
C LEU A 193 -23.05 14.36 -25.34
N PRO A 194 -21.88 14.82 -25.85
CA PRO A 194 -21.67 14.80 -27.28
C PRO A 194 -21.78 13.34 -27.72
N ALA A 195 -22.63 13.10 -28.72
CA ALA A 195 -22.70 11.82 -29.38
C ALA A 195 -21.29 11.50 -29.89
N ILE A 196 -20.62 10.54 -29.27
CA ILE A 196 -19.33 10.06 -29.76
C ILE A 196 -19.65 9.29 -31.05
N ASN A 197 -19.65 10.02 -32.16
CA ASN A 197 -20.00 9.53 -33.49
C ASN A 197 -18.82 8.79 -34.14
N PHE A 198 -18.17 7.86 -33.43
CA PHE A 198 -17.26 6.91 -34.09
C PHE A 198 -18.03 6.00 -35.07
N LEU A 199 -19.31 5.76 -34.77
CA LEU A 199 -20.26 5.12 -35.66
C LEU A 199 -21.11 6.23 -36.27
N ASN A 200 -21.15 6.29 -37.60
CA ASN A 200 -21.88 7.27 -38.41
C ASN A 200 -23.42 7.13 -38.22
N ARG A 201 -23.90 7.34 -36.99
CA ARG A 201 -25.30 7.14 -36.58
C ARG A 201 -26.08 8.42 -36.83
N LYS A 202 -27.25 8.26 -37.45
CA LYS A 202 -28.21 9.34 -37.67
C LYS A 202 -28.62 9.97 -36.33
N PRO A 203 -28.89 11.29 -36.28
CA PRO A 203 -29.22 11.98 -35.04
C PRO A 203 -30.61 11.55 -34.55
N THR A 204 -30.67 10.50 -33.73
CA THR A 204 -31.89 10.01 -33.11
C THR A 204 -31.88 10.35 -31.62
N GLY A 205 -32.45 11.51 -31.26
CA GLY A 205 -32.76 11.91 -29.89
C GLY A 205 -31.57 12.17 -28.95
N VAL A 206 -31.89 12.65 -27.73
CA VAL A 206 -30.95 12.85 -26.61
C VAL A 206 -30.36 11.51 -26.17
N THR A 207 -29.36 11.04 -26.89
CA THR A 207 -28.71 9.75 -26.62
C THR A 207 -27.51 9.98 -25.73
N TYR A 208 -27.52 9.39 -24.52
CA TYR A 208 -26.45 9.41 -23.51
C TYR A 208 -25.19 8.64 -23.96
N ALA A 209 -24.73 8.82 -25.19
CA ALA A 209 -23.70 8.00 -25.83
C ALA A 209 -22.35 8.06 -25.11
N SER A 210 -21.96 9.22 -24.56
CA SER A 210 -20.72 9.33 -23.78
C SER A 210 -20.76 8.45 -22.53
N VAL A 211 -21.89 8.42 -21.81
CA VAL A 211 -22.09 7.52 -20.64
C VAL A 211 -22.14 6.06 -21.08
N SER A 212 -22.84 5.76 -22.20
CA SER A 212 -22.99 4.40 -22.71
C SER A 212 -21.72 3.79 -23.31
N TYR A 213 -20.73 4.59 -23.70
CA TYR A 213 -19.49 4.10 -24.33
C TYR A 213 -18.23 4.41 -23.52
N ILE A 214 -18.04 5.61 -22.97
CA ILE A 214 -16.83 5.98 -22.22
C ILE A 214 -16.72 5.14 -20.95
N ILE A 215 -17.82 4.97 -20.20
CA ILE A 215 -17.78 4.22 -18.94
C ILE A 215 -17.41 2.75 -19.20
N PRO A 216 -18.09 2.00 -20.09
CA PRO A 216 -17.67 0.63 -20.39
C PRO A 216 -16.25 0.53 -20.95
N LEU A 217 -15.83 1.45 -21.83
CA LEU A 217 -14.46 1.45 -22.36
C LEU A 217 -13.41 1.68 -21.26
N SER A 218 -13.68 2.61 -20.33
CA SER A 218 -12.80 2.88 -19.20
C SER A 218 -12.72 1.69 -18.25
N VAL A 219 -13.84 1.02 -17.98
CA VAL A 219 -13.93 -0.20 -17.17
C VAL A 219 -13.17 -1.36 -17.83
N ILE A 220 -13.39 -1.62 -19.12
CA ILE A 220 -12.67 -2.68 -19.84
C ILE A 220 -11.18 -2.34 -19.91
N GLY A 221 -10.83 -1.09 -20.21
CA GLY A 221 -9.43 -0.65 -20.25
C GLY A 221 -8.72 -0.82 -18.91
N SER A 222 -9.37 -0.48 -17.80
CA SER A 222 -8.79 -0.66 -16.46
C SER A 222 -8.64 -2.13 -16.08
N MET A 223 -9.59 -2.98 -16.47
CA MET A 223 -9.55 -4.43 -16.29
C MET A 223 -8.42 -5.07 -17.10
N VAL A 224 -8.30 -4.76 -18.40
CA VAL A 224 -7.24 -5.25 -19.28
C VAL A 224 -5.86 -4.81 -18.78
N TRP A 225 -5.74 -3.56 -18.31
CA TRP A 225 -4.51 -3.06 -17.69
C TRP A 225 -4.10 -3.86 -16.45
N ASP A 226 -5.06 -4.19 -15.58
CA ASP A 226 -4.77 -4.96 -14.36
C ASP A 226 -4.42 -6.42 -14.66
N ILE A 227 -4.98 -7.02 -15.73
CA ILE A 227 -4.54 -8.32 -16.25
C ILE A 227 -3.11 -8.23 -16.78
N TYR A 228 -2.82 -7.25 -17.65
CA TYR A 228 -1.51 -7.07 -18.26
C TYR A 228 -0.39 -6.86 -17.22
N LYS A 229 -0.70 -6.15 -16.12
CA LYS A 229 0.22 -5.91 -15.00
C LYS A 229 0.16 -6.98 -13.89
N ASP A 230 -0.57 -8.08 -14.10
CA ASP A 230 -0.75 -9.19 -13.17
C ASP A 230 -1.09 -8.72 -11.73
N LYS A 231 -2.03 -7.78 -11.60
CA LYS A 231 -2.34 -7.14 -10.31
C LYS A 231 -2.96 -8.05 -9.24
N ARG A 232 -3.28 -9.28 -9.62
CA ARG A 232 -3.73 -10.37 -8.74
C ARG A 232 -2.62 -11.01 -7.90
N SER A 233 -1.35 -10.79 -8.26
CA SER A 233 -0.19 -11.42 -7.60
C SER A 233 0.40 -10.49 -6.54
N PHE A 234 0.20 -10.77 -5.27
CA PHE A 234 0.68 -9.96 -4.16
C PHE A 234 1.94 -10.56 -3.55
N TYR A 235 3.01 -9.79 -3.46
CA TYR A 235 4.31 -10.25 -2.98
C TYR A 235 4.51 -9.89 -1.50
N PHE A 236 5.03 -10.84 -0.73
CA PHE A 236 5.23 -10.73 0.72
C PHE A 236 6.68 -10.95 1.12
N HIS A 237 7.39 -11.83 0.44
CA HIS A 237 8.79 -12.08 0.70
C HIS A 237 9.49 -12.34 -0.65
N PRO A 238 10.76 -11.95 -0.85
CA PRO A 238 11.49 -12.29 -2.07
C PRO A 238 11.97 -13.76 -2.04
N LEU A 239 12.02 -14.47 -3.18
CA LEU A 239 12.57 -15.84 -3.24
C LEU A 239 14.07 -15.87 -2.91
N GLU A 240 14.78 -14.83 -3.32
CA GLU A 240 16.22 -14.66 -3.11
C GLU A 240 16.46 -13.36 -2.35
N LYS A 241 17.36 -13.37 -1.37
CA LYS A 241 17.76 -12.17 -0.63
C LYS A 241 18.30 -11.12 -1.61
N ASP A 242 17.97 -9.85 -1.38
CA ASP A 242 18.30 -8.70 -2.24
C ASP A 242 17.66 -8.70 -3.64
N THR A 243 16.65 -9.54 -3.90
CA THR A 243 15.87 -9.43 -5.15
C THR A 243 14.71 -8.45 -5.04
N GLN A 244 14.46 -7.76 -6.15
CA GLN A 244 13.34 -6.84 -6.28
C GLN A 244 12.07 -7.59 -6.65
N TYR A 245 10.92 -7.17 -6.11
CA TYR A 245 9.64 -7.69 -6.61
C TYR A 245 9.41 -7.33 -8.08
N PRO A 246 8.75 -8.22 -8.86
CA PRO A 246 8.45 -7.96 -10.27
C PRO A 246 7.55 -6.75 -10.54
N ARG A 247 6.85 -6.24 -9.51
CA ARG A 247 5.94 -5.10 -9.64
C ARG A 247 5.89 -4.25 -8.38
N THR A 248 5.40 -3.03 -8.55
CA THR A 248 5.04 -2.15 -7.43
C THR A 248 3.83 -2.68 -6.67
N MET A 249 3.92 -2.64 -5.34
CA MET A 249 2.86 -3.00 -4.40
C MET A 249 2.06 -1.79 -3.91
N TYR A 250 2.40 -0.59 -4.39
CA TYR A 250 1.69 0.64 -4.04
C TYR A 250 0.23 0.58 -4.47
N VAL A 251 -0.66 0.95 -3.56
CA VAL A 251 -2.09 1.11 -3.86
C VAL A 251 -2.41 2.59 -3.95
N PHE A 252 -2.80 3.04 -5.15
CA PHE A 252 -3.24 4.41 -5.34
C PHE A 252 -4.67 4.61 -4.79
N SER A 253 -4.83 5.59 -3.90
CA SER A 253 -6.12 6.02 -3.36
C SER A 253 -6.13 7.54 -3.15
N PRO A 254 -6.95 8.30 -3.90
CA PRO A 254 -7.05 9.75 -3.72
C PRO A 254 -7.47 10.14 -2.30
N LYS A 255 -8.40 9.40 -1.70
CA LYS A 255 -8.86 9.60 -0.33
C LYS A 255 -7.69 9.51 0.66
N HIS A 256 -6.88 8.46 0.55
CA HIS A 256 -5.75 8.25 1.43
C HIS A 256 -4.64 9.31 1.24
N ILE A 257 -4.41 9.76 0.01
CA ILE A 257 -3.47 10.87 -0.26
C ILE A 257 -3.90 12.14 0.47
N VAL A 258 -5.19 12.47 0.44
CA VAL A 258 -5.72 13.65 1.14
C VAL A 258 -5.64 13.47 2.66
N GLU A 259 -6.06 12.31 3.18
CA GLU A 259 -6.00 12.01 4.62
C GLU A 259 -4.57 12.06 5.17
N SER A 260 -3.62 11.41 4.49
CA SER A 260 -2.20 11.42 4.88
C SER A 260 -1.60 12.83 4.80
N PHE A 261 -1.97 13.63 3.80
CA PHE A 261 -1.55 15.03 3.71
C PHE A 261 -2.07 15.86 4.89
N ILE A 262 -3.35 15.72 5.24
CA ILE A 262 -3.97 16.42 6.38
C ILE A 262 -3.27 16.00 7.67
N GLN A 263 -3.08 14.69 7.88
CA GLN A 263 -2.48 14.16 9.10
C GLN A 263 -1.04 14.63 9.30
N LYS A 264 -0.21 14.60 8.24
CA LYS A 264 1.16 15.13 8.28
C LYS A 264 1.19 16.63 8.57
N THR A 265 0.28 17.37 7.95
CA THR A 265 0.17 18.82 8.19
C THR A 265 -0.22 19.08 9.65
N LEU A 266 -1.15 18.31 10.20
CA LEU A 266 -1.59 18.40 11.60
C LEU A 266 -0.44 18.10 12.57
N VAL A 267 0.28 16.99 12.38
CA VAL A 267 1.45 16.63 13.20
C VAL A 267 2.54 17.71 13.14
N ARG A 268 2.80 18.26 11.95
CA ARG A 268 3.76 19.36 11.77
C ARG A 268 3.32 20.62 12.52
N VAL A 269 2.02 20.96 12.47
CA VAL A 269 1.45 22.08 13.22
C VAL A 269 1.58 21.82 14.72
N GLU A 270 1.19 20.63 15.21
CA GLU A 270 1.29 20.26 16.62
C GLU A 270 2.72 20.35 17.17
N ARG A 271 3.71 19.90 16.38
CA ARG A 271 5.14 19.99 16.76
C ARG A 271 5.68 21.43 16.75
N SER A 272 5.04 22.37 16.05
CA SER A 272 5.44 23.77 16.00
C SER A 272 5.21 24.50 17.33
N LYS A 273 5.97 25.59 17.59
CA LYS A 273 5.80 26.39 18.82
C LYS A 273 4.37 26.92 19.01
N ILE A 274 3.75 27.36 17.91
CA ILE A 274 2.38 27.90 17.90
C ILE A 274 1.36 26.79 18.15
N GLY A 275 1.51 25.65 17.48
CA GLY A 275 0.61 24.51 17.67
C GLY A 275 0.70 23.94 19.08
N LYS A 276 1.89 23.79 19.66
CA LYS A 276 2.04 23.36 21.07
C LYS A 276 1.25 24.25 22.03
N TYR A 277 1.27 25.57 21.83
CA TYR A 277 0.50 26.51 22.65
C TYR A 277 -1.02 26.31 22.48
N ILE A 278 -1.49 26.22 21.23
CA ILE A 278 -2.92 26.02 20.89
C ILE A 278 -3.43 24.68 21.43
N PHE A 279 -2.75 23.58 21.12
CA PHE A 279 -3.16 22.24 21.55
C PHE A 279 -3.05 22.08 23.07
N SER A 280 -2.07 22.69 23.75
CA SER A 280 -2.03 22.68 25.22
C SER A 280 -3.20 23.43 25.85
N SER A 281 -3.63 24.54 25.23
CA SER A 281 -4.75 25.35 25.71
C SER A 281 -6.08 24.63 25.51
N ILE A 282 -6.23 23.90 24.40
CA ILE A 282 -7.39 23.03 24.15
C ILE A 282 -7.41 21.88 25.16
N ARG A 283 -6.29 21.19 25.38
CA ARG A 283 -6.21 20.04 26.29
C ARG A 283 -6.49 20.43 27.75
N LYS A 284 -6.13 21.65 28.17
CA LYS A 284 -6.49 22.24 29.47
C LYS A 284 -7.97 22.62 29.62
N LYS A 285 -8.73 22.67 28.53
CA LYS A 285 -10.14 23.05 28.53
C LYS A 285 -11.08 21.82 28.57
N PHE A 286 -10.55 20.65 28.21
CA PHE A 286 -11.28 19.38 28.16
C PHE A 286 -10.88 18.38 29.26
N ASN A 287 -9.80 18.66 29.99
CA ASN A 287 -9.47 18.05 31.28
C ASN A 287 -9.78 19.06 32.39
#